data_AF-A0A9D2JHV4-F1
#
_entry.id   AF-A0A9D2JHV4-F1
#
_cell.length_a   1.000
_cell.length_b   1.000
_cell.length_c   1.000
_cell.angle_alpha   90.00
_cell.angle_beta   90.00
_cell.angle_gamma   90.00
#
_symmetry.space_group_name_H-M   'P 1'
#
loop_
_entity.id
_entity.type
_entity.pdbx_description
1 polymer ?
#
loop_
_entity_poly.entity_id
_entity_poly.type
_entity_poly.pdbx_seq_one_letter_code
_entity_poly.pdbx_strand_id
1 'polypeptide(L)'
;VLFQTTPQTRAFLARAPQSYTQYENFGMFWSEVQASQNLEENQLLYQRLMLEPMIQRTPENEEVFNRLRNYYHWMEEYTENNTDFRFELYRDYAAFTLENRESRQEVFPSRRVIDDLMIQLATLIRKAELDPSSHGVITITQAKWSNLLLELQSNYQAYWSKEFSEMSLPQLGSTLLQRGYDWGLLQENGQQIMILPTMSRLIAEMEKLNETVGC
;
A
#
# COMPACT_ATOMS: atom_id res chain seq x y z
N VAL A 1 11.31 -61.61 12.59
CA VAL A 1 10.48 -60.51 12.06
C VAL A 1 9.37 -61.15 11.23
N LEU A 2 8.10 -60.93 11.59
CA LEU A 2 6.97 -61.76 11.15
C LEU A 2 6.24 -61.27 9.89
N PHE A 3 6.61 -60.13 9.29
CA PHE A 3 6.18 -59.74 7.94
C PHE A 3 7.26 -58.87 7.27
N GLN A 4 7.44 -59.07 5.96
CA GLN A 4 8.30 -58.25 5.10
C GLN A 4 7.41 -57.50 4.12
N THR A 5 7.39 -56.17 4.23
CA THR A 5 6.55 -55.27 3.41
C THR A 5 7.09 -55.20 1.97
N THR A 6 6.21 -55.26 0.97
CA THR A 6 6.62 -55.24 -0.45
C THR A 6 6.93 -53.82 -0.93
N PRO A 7 7.76 -53.66 -1.99
CA PRO A 7 8.15 -52.35 -2.54
C PRO A 7 6.98 -51.50 -3.08
N GLN A 8 5.80 -52.10 -3.32
CA GLN A 8 4.61 -51.35 -3.77
C GLN A 8 3.88 -50.64 -2.63
N THR A 9 4.28 -50.85 -1.37
CA THR A 9 3.66 -50.21 -0.22
C THR A 9 4.20 -48.78 -0.12
N ARG A 10 3.54 -47.82 -0.80
CA ARG A 10 3.84 -46.39 -0.62
C ARG A 10 3.32 -45.99 0.77
N ALA A 11 4.16 -45.31 1.56
CA ALA A 11 3.67 -44.64 2.76
C ALA A 11 2.61 -43.61 2.33
N PHE A 12 1.37 -43.79 2.76
CA PHE A 12 0.32 -42.81 2.53
C PHE A 12 0.60 -41.59 3.40
N LEU A 13 0.45 -40.38 2.83
CA LEU A 13 0.58 -39.14 3.59
C LEU A 13 -0.37 -39.17 4.79
N ALA A 14 0.15 -38.86 5.98
CA ALA A 14 -0.70 -38.49 7.10
C ALA A 14 -1.49 -37.25 6.68
N ARG A 15 -2.82 -37.28 6.85
CA ARG A 15 -3.67 -36.11 6.62
C ARG A 15 -3.14 -34.96 7.48
N ALA A 16 -2.83 -33.83 6.82
CA ALA A 16 -2.29 -32.62 7.42
C ALA A 16 -3.22 -32.04 8.52
N PRO A 17 -2.78 -30.97 9.20
CA PRO A 17 -2.75 -30.90 10.66
C PRO A 17 -4.15 -31.07 11.27
N GLN A 18 -4.29 -32.03 12.18
CA GLN A 18 -5.58 -32.42 12.83
C GLN A 18 -6.60 -33.05 11.85
N SER A 19 -6.17 -34.12 11.18
CA SER A 19 -6.94 -35.14 10.44
C SER A 19 -8.35 -34.80 9.95
N TYR A 20 -8.51 -34.64 8.63
CA TYR A 20 -9.82 -34.59 7.94
C TYR A 20 -10.72 -35.84 8.11
N THR A 21 -10.31 -36.86 8.87
CA THR A 21 -11.13 -38.05 9.16
C THR A 21 -12.27 -37.78 10.15
N GLN A 22 -12.26 -36.65 10.84
CA GLN A 22 -13.29 -36.28 11.80
C GLN A 22 -14.59 -35.78 11.17
N TYR A 23 -14.58 -35.54 9.86
CA TYR A 23 -15.77 -35.09 9.12
C TYR A 23 -16.35 -36.25 8.32
N GLU A 24 -17.64 -36.55 8.55
CA GLU A 24 -18.35 -37.61 7.84
C GLU A 24 -18.59 -37.29 6.36
N ASN A 25 -18.71 -36.00 6.03
CA ASN A 25 -18.89 -35.51 4.67
C ASN A 25 -18.35 -34.07 4.52
N PHE A 26 -18.21 -33.62 3.27
CA PHE A 26 -17.72 -32.27 2.95
C PHE A 26 -18.60 -31.17 3.55
N GLY A 27 -19.91 -31.37 3.62
CA GLY A 27 -20.85 -30.39 4.17
C GLY A 27 -20.55 -30.07 5.63
N MET A 28 -20.25 -31.07 6.46
CA MET A 28 -19.89 -30.89 7.87
C MET A 28 -18.59 -30.11 8.05
N PHE A 29 -17.57 -30.45 7.26
CA PHE A 29 -16.32 -29.70 7.21
C PHE A 29 -16.57 -28.25 6.79
N TRP A 30 -17.32 -28.05 5.72
CA TRP A 30 -17.62 -26.73 5.19
C TRP A 30 -18.42 -25.88 6.17
N SER A 31 -19.39 -26.47 6.88
CA SER A 31 -20.15 -25.78 7.92
C SER A 31 -19.30 -25.39 9.13
N GLU A 32 -18.37 -26.23 9.58
CA GLU A 32 -17.43 -25.85 10.66
C GLU A 32 -16.48 -24.74 10.22
N VAL A 33 -15.98 -24.83 8.99
CA VAL A 33 -15.13 -23.81 8.38
C VAL A 33 -15.87 -22.48 8.20
N GLN A 34 -17.13 -22.49 7.77
CA GLN A 34 -17.99 -21.30 7.72
C GLN A 34 -18.36 -20.77 9.11
N ALA A 35 -18.56 -21.65 10.09
CA ALA A 35 -18.81 -21.27 11.48
C ALA A 35 -17.58 -20.69 12.17
N SER A 36 -16.37 -20.93 11.63
CA SER A 36 -15.17 -20.21 12.03
C SER A 36 -15.31 -18.75 11.55
N GLN A 37 -15.78 -17.87 12.43
CA GLN A 37 -15.99 -16.43 12.15
C GLN A 37 -14.77 -15.78 11.48
N ASN A 38 -13.58 -16.27 11.80
CA ASN A 38 -12.33 -15.79 11.26
C ASN A 38 -12.18 -16.01 9.75
N LEU A 39 -12.73 -17.07 9.15
CA LEU A 39 -12.51 -17.32 7.71
C LEU A 39 -13.28 -16.32 6.85
N GLU A 40 -14.57 -16.12 7.11
CA GLU A 40 -15.39 -15.19 6.33
C GLU A 40 -14.84 -13.77 6.46
N GLU A 41 -14.45 -13.36 7.66
CA GLU A 41 -13.86 -12.05 7.91
C GLU A 41 -12.49 -11.85 7.25
N ASN A 42 -11.64 -12.88 7.23
CA ASN A 42 -10.33 -12.82 6.57
C ASN A 42 -10.45 -12.79 5.04
N GLN A 43 -11.43 -13.53 4.48
CA GLN A 43 -11.76 -13.46 3.07
C GLN A 43 -12.27 -12.06 2.69
N LEU A 44 -13.12 -11.47 3.53
CA LEU A 44 -13.61 -10.10 3.33
C LEU A 44 -12.46 -9.07 3.40
N LEU A 45 -11.48 -9.24 4.30
CA LEU A 45 -10.29 -8.38 4.34
C LEU A 45 -9.48 -8.45 3.05
N TYR A 46 -9.23 -9.65 2.53
CA TYR A 46 -8.52 -9.84 1.27
C TYR A 46 -9.30 -9.22 0.09
N GLN A 47 -10.60 -9.48 0.01
CA GLN A 47 -11.47 -8.89 -1.02
C GLN A 47 -11.50 -7.37 -0.93
N ARG A 48 -11.54 -6.83 0.29
CA ARG A 48 -11.45 -5.39 0.50
C ARG A 48 -10.14 -4.84 -0.03
N LEU A 49 -8.99 -5.44 0.27
CA LEU A 49 -7.70 -5.00 -0.26
C LEU A 49 -7.60 -5.17 -1.78
N MET A 50 -8.31 -6.12 -2.39
CA MET A 50 -8.38 -6.22 -3.86
C MET A 50 -9.17 -5.08 -4.51
N LEU A 51 -10.15 -4.50 -3.79
CA LEU A 51 -10.96 -3.38 -4.27
C LEU A 51 -10.38 -2.02 -3.87
N GLU A 52 -9.83 -1.95 -2.66
CA GLU A 52 -9.16 -0.84 -2.03
C GLU A 52 -7.71 -1.28 -1.79
N PRO A 53 -6.82 -1.26 -2.81
CA PRO A 53 -5.43 -1.72 -2.71
C PRO A 53 -4.58 -0.92 -1.73
N MET A 54 -5.19 0.04 -1.04
CA MET A 54 -4.61 0.85 -0.02
C MET A 54 -5.69 1.25 0.98
N ILE A 55 -5.51 0.89 2.25
CA ILE A 55 -6.42 1.21 3.35
C ILE A 55 -5.66 2.03 4.38
N GLN A 56 -6.15 3.23 4.69
CA GLN A 56 -5.61 4.06 5.77
C GLN A 56 -6.16 3.58 7.12
N ARG A 57 -5.35 3.64 8.19
CA ARG A 57 -5.85 3.42 9.55
C ARG A 57 -6.62 4.65 10.00
N THR A 58 -7.81 4.44 10.53
CA THR A 58 -8.69 5.49 11.06
C THR A 58 -9.30 5.02 12.38
N PRO A 59 -9.85 5.93 13.20
CA PRO A 59 -10.53 5.54 14.44
C PRO A 59 -11.64 4.50 14.23
N GLU A 60 -12.30 4.53 13.07
CA GLU A 60 -13.44 3.68 12.74
C GLU A 60 -13.01 2.26 12.31
N ASN A 61 -11.75 2.03 11.97
CA ASN A 61 -11.26 0.75 11.44
C ASN A 61 -10.11 0.12 12.26
N GLU A 62 -9.92 0.52 13.52
CA GLU A 62 -8.87 -0.05 14.38
C GLU A 62 -8.95 -1.58 14.49
N GLU A 63 -10.15 -2.16 14.57
CA GLU A 63 -10.33 -3.63 14.61
C GLU A 63 -9.87 -4.32 13.32
N VAL A 64 -10.03 -3.65 12.17
CA VAL A 64 -9.50 -4.13 10.87
C VAL A 64 -7.99 -4.22 10.96
N PHE A 65 -7.31 -3.19 11.47
CA PHE A 65 -5.86 -3.16 11.61
C PHE A 65 -5.35 -4.14 12.67
N ASN A 66 -6.06 -4.33 13.78
CA ASN A 66 -5.75 -5.37 14.75
C ASN A 66 -5.78 -6.76 14.10
N ARG A 67 -6.79 -7.03 13.28
CA ARG A 67 -6.90 -8.29 12.54
C ARG A 67 -5.81 -8.46 11.49
N LEU A 68 -5.52 -7.43 10.70
CA LEU A 68 -4.42 -7.45 9.72
C LEU A 68 -3.08 -7.78 10.38
N ARG A 69 -2.80 -7.23 11.57
CA ARG A 69 -1.58 -7.55 12.34
C ARG A 69 -1.57 -9.01 12.79
N ASN A 70 -2.68 -9.51 13.33
CA ASN A 70 -2.79 -10.89 13.79
C ASN A 70 -2.68 -11.91 12.63
N TYR A 71 -3.15 -11.52 11.45
CA TYR A 71 -3.22 -12.39 10.27
C TYR A 71 -2.15 -12.09 9.22
N TYR A 72 -1.14 -11.29 9.57
CA TYR A 72 -0.16 -10.76 8.64
C TYR A 72 0.54 -11.85 7.82
N HIS A 73 1.15 -12.84 8.48
CA HIS A 73 1.91 -13.90 7.78
C HIS A 73 1.05 -14.70 6.82
N TRP A 74 -0.19 -15.01 7.19
CA TRP A 74 -1.07 -15.74 6.27
C TRP A 74 -1.47 -14.87 5.09
N MET A 75 -1.80 -13.59 5.32
CA MET A 75 -2.21 -12.69 4.26
C MET A 75 -1.06 -12.42 3.27
N GLU A 76 0.15 -12.25 3.78
CA GLU A 76 1.38 -12.13 3.00
C GLU A 76 1.62 -13.39 2.16
N GLU A 77 1.71 -14.56 2.81
CA GLU A 77 1.95 -15.83 2.12
C GLU A 77 0.87 -16.15 1.08
N TYR A 78 -0.40 -15.94 1.41
CA TYR A 78 -1.49 -16.17 0.48
C TYR A 78 -1.44 -15.20 -0.71
N THR A 79 -1.22 -13.91 -0.47
CA THR A 79 -1.20 -12.90 -1.53
C THR A 79 -0.04 -13.13 -2.49
N GLU A 80 1.18 -13.34 -1.95
CA GLU A 80 2.40 -13.44 -2.75
C GLU A 80 2.53 -14.79 -3.48
N ASN A 81 1.95 -15.87 -2.95
CA ASN A 81 1.96 -17.17 -3.63
C ASN A 81 0.89 -17.29 -4.73
N ASN A 82 -0.14 -16.46 -4.72
CA ASN A 82 -1.30 -16.58 -5.61
C ASN A 82 -1.48 -15.38 -6.56
N THR A 83 -0.73 -14.29 -6.36
CA THR A 83 -0.83 -13.07 -7.16
C THR A 83 0.55 -12.42 -7.33
N ASP A 84 0.64 -11.46 -8.25
CA ASP A 84 1.87 -10.65 -8.42
C ASP A 84 2.00 -9.54 -7.36
N PHE A 85 1.03 -9.42 -6.45
CA PHE A 85 1.03 -8.40 -5.40
C PHE A 85 1.87 -8.81 -4.21
N ARG A 86 2.50 -7.82 -3.59
CA ARG A 86 3.06 -7.90 -2.24
C ARG A 86 2.09 -7.31 -1.25
N PHE A 87 2.01 -7.92 -0.07
CA PHE A 87 1.24 -7.35 1.03
C PHE A 87 2.16 -6.54 1.95
N GLU A 88 1.83 -5.26 2.14
CA GLU A 88 2.54 -4.39 3.06
C GLU A 88 1.63 -3.89 4.16
N LEU A 89 2.06 -4.04 5.41
CA LEU A 89 1.36 -3.54 6.59
C LEU A 89 2.28 -2.64 7.42
N TYR A 90 1.89 -1.37 7.54
CA TYR A 90 2.56 -0.39 8.39
C TYR A 90 1.69 -0.03 9.58
N ARG A 91 2.23 0.82 10.46
CA ARG A 91 1.49 1.32 11.62
C ARG A 91 0.15 1.95 11.21
N ASP A 92 0.17 2.78 10.17
CA ASP A 92 -0.90 3.72 9.84
C ASP A 92 -1.61 3.42 8.51
N TYR A 93 -1.17 2.41 7.74
CA TYR A 93 -1.86 1.96 6.53
C TYR A 93 -1.48 0.52 6.15
N ALA A 94 -2.29 -0.11 5.30
CA ALA A 94 -2.02 -1.39 4.66
C ALA A 94 -2.21 -1.25 3.15
N ALA A 95 -1.45 -2.01 2.35
CA ALA A 95 -1.54 -1.93 0.90
C ALA A 95 -1.17 -3.24 0.19
N PHE A 96 -1.70 -3.39 -1.03
CA PHE A 96 -1.16 -4.29 -2.03
C PHE A 96 -0.30 -3.49 -3.01
N THR A 97 0.93 -3.96 -3.22
CA THR A 97 1.92 -3.28 -4.05
C THR A 97 2.45 -4.21 -5.13
N LEU A 98 3.02 -3.65 -6.19
CA LEU A 98 3.64 -4.40 -7.27
C LEU A 98 5.12 -4.05 -7.31
N GLU A 99 5.97 -5.05 -7.52
CA GLU A 99 7.41 -4.80 -7.75
C GLU A 99 7.66 -4.15 -9.11
N ASN A 100 6.91 -4.58 -10.12
CA ASN A 100 7.12 -4.17 -11.50
C ASN A 100 6.03 -3.24 -12.01
N ARG A 101 6.43 -2.19 -12.72
CA ARG A 101 5.53 -1.23 -13.37
C ARG A 101 4.81 -1.80 -14.60
N GLU A 102 5.24 -2.95 -15.11
CA GLU A 102 4.61 -3.63 -16.25
C GLU A 102 3.35 -4.39 -15.81
N SER A 103 2.40 -3.65 -15.26
CA SER A 103 1.08 -4.16 -14.93
C SER A 103 0.10 -3.85 -16.06
N ARG A 104 -0.89 -4.72 -16.25
CA ARG A 104 -2.08 -4.40 -17.07
C ARG A 104 -3.01 -3.42 -16.36
N GLN A 105 -2.75 -3.14 -15.09
CA GLN A 105 -3.53 -2.25 -14.23
C GLN A 105 -2.93 -0.84 -14.20
N GLU A 106 -3.74 0.15 -13.84
CA GLU A 106 -3.22 1.48 -13.55
C GLU A 106 -2.40 1.42 -12.25
N VAL A 107 -1.15 1.91 -12.29
CA VAL A 107 -0.22 1.88 -11.15
C VAL A 107 0.33 3.26 -10.85
N PHE A 108 0.66 3.49 -9.58
CA PHE A 108 1.36 4.67 -9.11
C PHE A 108 2.74 4.29 -8.53
N PRO A 109 3.80 5.04 -8.85
CA PRO A 109 3.83 6.12 -9.85
C PRO A 109 3.70 5.55 -11.28
N SER A 110 2.92 6.25 -12.10
CA SER A 110 2.77 5.95 -13.52
C SER A 110 3.92 6.55 -14.34
N ARG A 111 3.80 6.53 -15.67
CA ARG A 111 4.74 7.20 -16.59
C ARG A 111 4.40 8.69 -16.84
N ARG A 112 3.40 9.23 -16.14
CA ARG A 112 2.99 10.64 -16.29
C ARG A 112 3.86 11.53 -15.42
N VAL A 113 4.32 12.64 -15.99
CA VAL A 113 5.17 13.65 -15.31
C VAL A 113 4.56 14.15 -14.00
N ILE A 114 3.23 14.23 -13.90
CA ILE A 114 2.54 14.62 -12.66
C ILE A 114 2.88 13.72 -11.46
N ASP A 115 3.17 12.45 -11.69
CA ASP A 115 3.53 11.53 -10.60
C ASP A 115 4.96 11.81 -10.11
N ASP A 116 5.86 12.25 -10.98
CA ASP A 116 7.19 12.73 -10.59
C ASP A 116 7.08 13.98 -9.70
N LEU A 117 6.19 14.92 -10.05
CA LEU A 117 5.90 16.10 -9.23
C LEU A 117 5.33 15.71 -7.85
N MET A 118 4.47 14.70 -7.79
CA MET A 118 3.93 14.17 -6.53
C MET A 118 5.03 13.57 -5.64
N ILE A 119 5.98 12.84 -6.22
CA ILE A 119 7.12 12.27 -5.47
C ILE A 119 8.06 13.39 -4.98
N GLN A 120 8.32 14.40 -5.81
CA GLN A 120 9.11 15.58 -5.42
C GLN A 120 8.44 16.34 -4.27
N LEU A 121 7.12 16.53 -4.33
CA LEU A 121 6.33 17.13 -3.26
C LEU A 121 6.41 16.32 -1.96
N ALA A 122 6.26 14.99 -2.03
CA ALA A 122 6.38 14.12 -0.87
C ALA A 122 7.77 14.22 -0.20
N THR A 123 8.82 14.39 -1.02
CA THR A 123 10.18 14.63 -0.52
C THR A 123 10.29 15.92 0.28
N LEU A 124 9.64 17.00 -0.16
CA LEU A 124 9.61 18.28 0.57
C LEU A 124 8.79 18.17 1.85
N ILE A 125 7.63 17.51 1.80
CA ILE A 125 6.81 17.24 2.98
C ILE A 125 7.61 16.48 4.04
N ARG A 126 8.36 15.45 3.64
CA ARG A 126 9.20 14.67 4.55
C ARG A 126 10.30 15.51 5.18
N LYS A 127 10.92 16.43 4.43
CA LYS A 127 11.95 17.36 4.92
C LYS A 127 11.40 18.45 5.84
N ALA A 128 10.11 18.76 5.72
CA ALA A 128 9.47 19.81 6.51
C ALA A 128 9.19 19.40 7.97
N GLU A 129 9.50 18.15 8.36
CA GLU A 129 9.37 17.63 9.73
C GLU A 129 8.01 17.97 10.37
N LEU A 130 6.94 17.78 9.61
CA LEU A 130 5.58 18.06 10.07
C LEU A 130 5.09 16.97 11.02
N ASP A 131 4.38 17.37 12.08
CA ASP A 131 3.86 16.45 13.09
C ASP A 131 2.63 15.67 12.59
N PRO A 132 2.70 14.33 12.47
CA PRO A 132 1.53 13.52 12.15
C PRO A 132 0.64 13.29 13.37
N SER A 133 -0.65 13.09 13.12
CA SER A 133 -1.59 12.59 14.12
C SER A 133 -1.29 11.13 14.55
N SER A 134 -2.05 10.61 15.50
CA SER A 134 -1.95 9.20 15.95
C SER A 134 -2.23 8.16 14.85
N HIS A 135 -2.79 8.58 13.71
CA HIS A 135 -3.10 7.76 12.55
C HIS A 135 -2.21 8.12 11.34
N GLY A 136 -1.09 8.83 11.57
CA GLY A 136 -0.13 9.17 10.52
C GLY A 136 -0.57 10.28 9.56
N VAL A 137 -1.77 10.85 9.72
CA VAL A 137 -2.26 11.96 8.89
C VAL A 137 -1.62 13.27 9.35
N ILE A 138 -1.06 14.03 8.42
CA ILE A 138 -0.55 15.39 8.66
C ILE A 138 -1.55 16.39 8.11
N THR A 139 -1.95 17.37 8.92
CA THR A 139 -2.92 18.40 8.51
C THR A 139 -2.22 19.75 8.38
N ILE A 140 -2.35 20.38 7.21
CA ILE A 140 -1.75 21.68 6.92
C ILE A 140 -2.80 22.70 6.46
N THR A 141 -2.48 23.98 6.64
CA THR A 141 -3.30 25.08 6.12
C THR A 141 -3.07 25.31 4.63
N GLN A 142 -4.02 25.96 3.97
CA GLN A 142 -3.86 26.40 2.57
C GLN A 142 -2.63 27.31 2.34
N ALA A 143 -2.26 28.10 3.35
CA ALA A 143 -1.04 28.91 3.30
C ALA A 143 0.23 28.05 3.31
N LYS A 144 0.30 27.02 4.18
CA LYS A 144 1.43 26.08 4.21
C LYS A 144 1.51 25.25 2.93
N TRP A 145 0.37 24.88 2.35
CA TRP A 145 0.30 24.23 1.04
C TRP A 145 0.88 25.11 -0.07
N SER A 146 0.46 26.37 -0.13
CA SER A 146 0.98 27.33 -1.11
C SER A 146 2.51 27.49 -0.98
N ASN A 147 3.03 27.50 0.24
CA ASN A 147 4.48 27.55 0.49
C ASN A 147 5.19 26.27 0.01
N LEU A 148 4.62 25.08 0.23
CA LEU A 148 5.17 23.83 -0.29
C LEU A 148 5.20 23.82 -1.83
N LEU A 149 4.18 24.38 -2.50
CA LEU A 149 4.15 24.49 -3.95
C LEU A 149 5.21 25.47 -4.50
N LEU A 150 5.45 26.58 -3.80
CA LEU A 150 6.52 27.52 -4.16
C LEU A 150 7.90 26.86 -4.02
N GLU A 151 8.11 26.10 -2.95
CA GLU A 151 9.34 25.35 -2.74
C GLU A 151 9.52 24.24 -3.79
N LEU A 152 8.43 23.56 -4.17
CA LEU A 152 8.39 22.57 -5.25
C LEU A 152 8.81 23.19 -6.59
N GLN A 153 8.24 24.34 -6.96
CA GLN A 153 8.64 25.08 -8.17
C GLN A 153 10.12 25.48 -8.11
N SER A 154 10.54 26.12 -7.03
CA SER A 154 11.92 26.61 -6.89
C SER A 154 12.96 25.51 -7.01
N ASN A 155 12.66 24.30 -6.52
CA ASN A 155 13.63 23.20 -6.46
C ASN A 155 13.62 22.30 -7.70
N TYR A 156 12.47 22.15 -8.37
CA TYR A 156 12.30 21.10 -9.39
C TYR A 156 11.75 21.55 -10.74
N GLN A 157 11.27 22.81 -10.89
CA GLN A 157 10.61 23.26 -12.12
C GLN A 157 11.46 23.08 -13.39
N ALA A 158 12.78 23.12 -13.27
CA ALA A 158 13.71 22.89 -14.39
C ALA A 158 13.57 21.50 -15.05
N TYR A 159 12.99 20.52 -14.35
CA TYR A 159 12.80 19.15 -14.82
C TYR A 159 11.38 18.87 -15.33
N TRP A 160 10.49 19.85 -15.28
CA TRP A 160 9.09 19.65 -15.64
C TRP A 160 8.85 19.82 -17.13
N SER A 161 7.79 19.21 -17.65
CA SER A 161 7.28 19.52 -18.98
C SER A 161 6.75 20.96 -19.02
N LYS A 162 6.68 21.55 -20.23
CA LYS A 162 6.14 22.90 -20.43
C LYS A 162 4.75 23.08 -19.81
N GLU A 163 3.91 22.05 -19.95
CA GLU A 163 2.56 21.98 -19.38
C GLU A 163 2.55 22.36 -17.90
N PHE A 164 3.41 21.76 -17.07
CA PHE A 164 3.46 22.05 -15.63
C PHE A 164 4.30 23.28 -15.29
N SER A 165 5.37 23.54 -16.04
CA SER A 165 6.24 24.69 -15.77
C SER A 165 5.57 26.04 -16.02
N GLU A 166 4.57 26.08 -16.90
CA GLU A 166 3.82 27.30 -17.26
C GLU A 166 2.51 27.45 -16.45
N MET A 167 2.13 26.45 -15.64
CA MET A 167 0.95 26.54 -14.77
C MET A 167 1.12 27.61 -13.70
N SER A 168 0.03 28.36 -13.44
CA SER A 168 -0.03 29.21 -12.26
C SER A 168 -0.01 28.35 -10.98
N LEU A 169 0.49 28.91 -9.87
CA LEU A 169 0.57 28.19 -8.59
C LEU A 169 -0.78 27.61 -8.13
N PRO A 170 -1.93 28.32 -8.24
CA PRO A 170 -3.22 27.74 -7.87
C PRO A 170 -3.64 26.57 -8.76
N GLN A 171 -3.38 26.66 -10.07
CA GLN A 171 -3.67 25.56 -11.00
C GLN A 171 -2.84 24.34 -10.67
N LEU A 172 -1.52 24.51 -10.50
CA LEU A 172 -0.61 23.44 -10.09
C LEU A 172 -1.08 22.78 -8.78
N GLY A 173 -1.46 23.60 -7.79
CA GLY A 173 -1.98 23.11 -6.51
C GLY A 173 -3.23 22.25 -6.68
N SER A 174 -4.22 22.73 -7.44
CA SER A 174 -5.46 21.96 -7.70
C SER A 174 -5.20 20.65 -8.46
N THR A 175 -4.26 20.67 -9.43
CA THR A 175 -3.89 19.50 -10.21
C THR A 175 -3.20 18.44 -9.35
N LEU A 176 -2.27 18.84 -8.47
CA LEU A 176 -1.61 17.92 -7.55
C LEU A 176 -2.56 17.40 -6.45
N LEU A 177 -3.48 18.23 -5.97
CA LEU A 177 -4.50 17.78 -5.01
C LEU A 177 -5.42 16.74 -5.62
N GLN A 178 -5.93 16.97 -6.83
CA GLN A 178 -6.77 15.99 -7.52
C GLN A 178 -6.01 14.69 -7.75
N ARG A 179 -4.76 14.77 -8.24
CA ARG A 179 -3.95 13.56 -8.44
C ARG A 179 -3.67 12.83 -7.13
N GLY A 180 -3.37 13.56 -6.06
CA GLY A 180 -3.17 12.98 -4.74
C GLY A 180 -4.44 12.35 -4.17
N TYR A 181 -5.61 12.94 -4.43
CA TYR A 181 -6.90 12.37 -4.04
C TYR A 181 -7.19 11.06 -4.76
N ASP A 182 -7.01 11.02 -6.09
CA ASP A 182 -7.23 9.82 -6.91
C ASP A 182 -6.40 8.62 -6.44
N TRP A 183 -5.22 8.87 -5.87
CA TRP A 183 -4.30 7.85 -5.36
C TRP A 183 -4.30 7.70 -3.84
N GLY A 184 -5.22 8.36 -3.12
CA GLY A 184 -5.29 8.26 -1.66
C GLY A 184 -4.03 8.74 -0.94
N LEU A 185 -3.36 9.76 -1.49
CA LEU A 185 -2.16 10.42 -0.94
C LEU A 185 -2.51 11.75 -0.25
N LEU A 186 -3.50 12.48 -0.78
CA LEU A 186 -3.93 13.79 -0.31
C LEU A 186 -5.45 13.84 -0.21
N GLN A 187 -5.97 14.64 0.71
CA GLN A 187 -7.39 14.97 0.81
C GLN A 187 -7.59 16.43 1.21
N GLU A 188 -8.70 17.02 0.78
CA GLU A 188 -9.14 18.33 1.26
C GLU A 188 -10.27 18.18 2.27
N ASN A 189 -10.18 18.94 3.37
CA ASN A 189 -11.24 19.06 4.37
C ASN A 189 -11.46 20.53 4.69
N GLY A 190 -12.38 21.16 3.95
CA GLY A 190 -12.67 22.59 4.06
C GLY A 190 -11.46 23.45 3.71
N GLN A 191 -10.89 24.13 4.71
CA GLN A 191 -9.71 25.00 4.54
C GLN A 191 -8.38 24.30 4.91
N GLN A 192 -8.42 22.99 5.10
CA GLN A 192 -7.26 22.18 5.45
C GLN A 192 -6.97 21.15 4.37
N ILE A 193 -5.70 20.83 4.24
CA ILE A 193 -5.22 19.76 3.39
C ILE A 193 -4.63 18.69 4.29
N MET A 194 -5.08 17.47 4.09
CA MET A 194 -4.65 16.28 4.80
C MET A 194 -3.69 15.51 3.91
N ILE A 195 -2.47 15.33 4.39
CA ILE A 195 -1.47 14.45 3.79
C ILE A 195 -1.62 13.09 4.44
N LEU A 196 -1.94 12.07 3.63
CA LEU A 196 -2.24 10.74 4.11
C LEU A 196 -0.95 9.92 4.34
N PRO A 197 -0.96 8.94 5.27
CA PRO A 197 0.20 8.14 5.63
C PRO A 197 0.96 7.53 4.46
N THR A 198 0.25 7.15 3.41
CA THR A 198 0.79 6.52 2.21
C THR A 198 1.72 7.41 1.41
N MET A 199 1.59 8.73 1.53
CA MET A 199 2.51 9.69 0.93
C MET A 199 3.92 9.60 1.53
N SER A 200 4.06 9.09 2.77
CA SER A 200 5.37 8.92 3.43
C SER A 200 6.29 7.90 2.75
N ARG A 201 5.75 7.01 1.91
CA ARG A 201 6.54 6.06 1.11
C ARG A 201 7.34 6.74 0.00
N LEU A 202 6.88 7.90 -0.44
CA LEU A 202 7.37 8.52 -1.65
C LEU A 202 8.59 9.36 -1.31
N ILE A 203 9.72 9.06 -1.94
CA ILE A 203 10.90 9.90 -1.91
C ILE A 203 11.55 9.93 -3.28
N ALA A 204 11.89 11.13 -3.74
CA ALA A 204 12.78 11.35 -4.86
C ALA A 204 14.18 11.52 -4.29
N GLU A 205 14.95 10.43 -4.26
CA GLU A 205 16.39 10.53 -4.12
C GLU A 205 16.97 10.64 -5.54
N MET A 206 17.45 11.83 -5.90
CA MET A 206 18.30 11.93 -7.09
C MET A 206 19.65 11.32 -6.73
N GLU A 207 20.03 10.22 -7.39
CA GLU A 207 21.43 9.80 -7.40
C GLU A 207 22.26 11.01 -7.84
N LYS A 208 23.14 11.50 -6.96
CA LYS A 208 24.21 12.38 -7.40
C LYS A 208 25.01 11.54 -8.38
N LEU A 209 24.92 11.85 -9.67
CA LEU A 209 25.88 11.36 -10.66
C LEU A 209 27.25 11.59 -10.05
N ASN A 210 27.96 10.51 -9.76
CA ASN A 210 29.30 10.57 -9.22
C ASN A 210 30.09 11.57 -10.07
N GLU A 211 30.46 12.69 -9.47
CA GLU A 211 31.56 13.50 -9.96
C GLU A 211 32.81 12.62 -9.85
N THR A 212 33.02 11.77 -10.87
CA THR A 212 34.30 11.12 -11.08
C THR A 212 35.29 12.22 -11.44
N VAL A 213 35.87 12.77 -10.38
CA VAL A 213 37.29 13.08 -10.17
C VAL A 213 38.02 13.44 -11.47
N GLY A 214 38.03 14.73 -11.77
CA GLY A 214 39.19 15.33 -12.39
C GLY A 214 40.28 15.49 -11.33
N CYS A 215 41.33 14.67 -11.41
CA CYS A 215 42.74 14.93 -11.09
C CYS A 215 43.54 13.66 -11.38
#